data_AF-A0A4Y2QPM9-F1
#
_entry.id   AF-A0A4Y2QPM9-F1
#
_cell.length_a   1.000
_cell.length_b   1.000
_cell.length_c   1.000
_cell.angle_alpha   90.00
_cell.angle_beta   90.00
_cell.angle_gamma   90.00
#
_symmetry.space_group_name_H-M   'P 1'
#
loop_
_entity.id
_entity.type
_entity.pdbx_description
1 polymer ?
#
loop_
_entity_poly.entity_id
_entity_poly.type
_entity_poly.pdbx_seq_one_letter_code
_entity_poly.pdbx_strand_id
1 'polypeptide(L)'
;MMSQSVKDYLIKNGPPSIAVEIFPKNESGAHFSKFHCKRKLPNGEIVDRPRLLYSASSDKIFCYNCKLFKNSVSTLTSNGFNDWPNIHRRLAEHEESKKHLQAMLSCCELQQRLSSGKTINEVLEKQIRQEAERWQKETYHSGDLRNI
;
A
#
# COMPACT_ATOMS: atom_id res chain seq x y z
N MET A 1 -8.07 -5.74 12.55
CA MET A 1 -7.16 -5.92 11.39
C MET A 1 -7.62 -4.96 10.29
N MET A 2 -6.74 -4.37 9.47
CA MET A 2 -7.20 -3.45 8.41
C MET A 2 -7.95 -4.23 7.33
N SER A 3 -9.13 -3.76 6.91
CA SER A 3 -9.94 -4.43 5.88
C SER A 3 -9.27 -4.36 4.50
N GLN A 4 -9.65 -5.27 3.60
CA GLN A 4 -9.09 -5.31 2.25
C GLN A 4 -9.42 -4.03 1.46
N SER A 5 -10.66 -3.51 1.57
CA SER A 5 -11.09 -2.28 0.92
C SER A 5 -10.25 -1.05 1.32
N VAL A 6 -9.87 -0.96 2.60
CA VAL A 6 -9.00 0.12 3.09
C VAL A 6 -7.58 -0.04 2.55
N LYS A 7 -7.05 -1.26 2.48
CA LYS A 7 -5.73 -1.50 1.87
C LYS A 7 -5.73 -1.10 0.39
N ASP A 8 -6.76 -1.49 -0.36
CA ASP A 8 -6.88 -1.19 -1.79
C ASP A 8 -6.95 0.32 -2.04
N TYR A 9 -7.74 1.05 -1.24
CA TYR A 9 -7.81 2.51 -1.29
C TYR A 9 -6.45 3.17 -1.03
N LEU A 10 -5.74 2.72 0.03
CA LEU A 10 -4.45 3.27 0.40
C LEU A 10 -3.39 2.96 -0.67
N ILE A 11 -3.35 1.76 -1.23
CA ILE A 11 -2.43 1.44 -2.33
C ILE A 11 -2.73 2.30 -3.56
N LYS A 12 -4.00 2.43 -3.95
CA LYS A 12 -4.40 3.21 -5.13
C LYS A 12 -4.06 4.70 -5.02
N ASN A 13 -4.28 5.31 -3.85
CA ASN A 13 -4.05 6.74 -3.64
C ASN A 13 -2.65 7.06 -3.08
N GLY A 14 -1.92 6.05 -2.65
CA GLY A 14 -0.66 6.20 -1.94
C GLY A 14 -0.82 6.51 -0.45
N PRO A 15 0.30 6.59 0.28
CA PRO A 15 0.31 6.89 1.70
C PRO A 15 -0.16 8.34 1.91
N PRO A 16 -0.79 8.62 3.06
CA PRO A 16 -1.05 9.99 3.46
C PRO A 16 0.26 10.80 3.49
N SER A 17 0.23 11.99 2.91
CA SER A 17 1.34 12.94 3.02
C SER A 17 1.53 13.34 4.48
N ILE A 18 2.79 13.50 4.90
CA ILE A 18 3.11 14.01 6.24
C ILE A 18 2.84 15.52 6.24
N ALA A 19 1.67 15.90 6.75
CA ALA A 19 1.21 17.30 6.85
C ALA A 19 1.86 18.07 8.02
N VAL A 20 2.59 17.38 8.89
CA VAL A 20 3.28 17.99 10.03
C VAL A 20 4.45 18.84 9.53
N GLU A 21 4.45 20.10 9.92
CA GLU A 21 5.54 21.05 9.62
C GLU A 21 6.56 21.12 10.74
N ILE A 22 6.09 21.11 11.99
CA ILE A 22 6.93 21.18 13.20
C ILE A 22 6.87 19.82 13.90
N PHE A 23 7.99 19.12 13.91
CA PHE A 23 8.11 17.83 14.60
C PHE A 23 8.54 18.06 16.06
N PRO A 24 7.92 17.38 17.04
CA PRO A 24 8.33 17.43 18.43
C PRO A 24 9.79 17.01 18.59
N LYS A 25 10.48 17.71 19.48
CA LYS A 25 11.83 17.35 19.90
C LYS A 25 11.75 16.55 21.20
N ASN A 26 12.59 15.53 21.30
CA ASN A 26 12.80 14.83 22.57
C ASN A 26 13.70 15.66 23.51
N GLU A 27 14.01 15.11 24.68
CA GLU A 27 14.84 15.75 25.71
C GLU A 27 16.24 16.17 25.20
N SER A 28 16.80 15.44 24.22
CA SER A 28 18.09 15.76 23.61
C SER A 28 17.99 16.70 22.41
N GLY A 29 16.80 17.22 22.09
CA GLY A 29 16.56 18.08 20.93
C GLY A 29 16.44 17.31 19.60
N ALA A 30 16.59 15.99 19.61
CA ALA A 30 16.44 15.14 18.44
C ALA A 30 14.96 14.99 18.07
N HIS A 31 14.67 14.90 16.78
CA HIS A 31 13.30 14.84 16.26
C HIS A 31 13.28 14.09 14.93
N PHE A 32 12.09 13.62 14.55
CA PHE A 32 11.84 13.23 13.17
C PHE A 32 11.85 14.45 12.26
N SER A 33 12.19 14.26 10.99
CA SER A 33 12.19 15.32 9.97
C SER A 33 12.03 14.69 8.60
N LYS A 34 11.58 15.46 7.61
CA LYS A 34 11.39 14.98 6.23
C LYS A 34 12.70 14.48 5.59
N PHE A 35 13.87 14.86 6.11
CA PHE A 35 15.16 14.32 5.65
C PHE A 35 15.26 12.80 5.89
N HIS A 36 14.65 12.29 6.96
CA HIS A 36 14.65 10.86 7.28
C HIS A 36 13.82 10.01 6.29
N CYS A 37 12.98 10.65 5.46
CA CYS A 37 12.31 9.98 4.33
C CYS A 37 13.24 9.76 3.13
N LYS A 38 14.52 10.14 3.22
CA LYS A 38 15.54 9.90 2.19
C LYS A 38 16.66 9.03 2.75
N ARG A 39 17.35 8.30 1.88
CA ARG A 39 18.61 7.62 2.22
C ARG A 39 19.70 7.98 1.22
N LYS A 40 20.92 8.11 1.72
CA LYS A 40 22.13 8.20 0.91
C LYS A 40 22.66 6.78 0.65
N LEU A 41 22.86 6.45 -0.62
CA LEU A 41 23.44 5.19 -1.07
C LEU A 41 24.98 5.24 -0.97
N PRO A 42 25.67 4.07 -1.00
CA PRO A 42 27.14 4.02 -1.00
C PRO A 42 27.79 4.76 -2.18
N ASN A 43 27.11 4.80 -3.32
CA ASN A 43 27.55 5.56 -4.50
C ASN A 43 27.34 7.09 -4.38
N GLY A 44 26.81 7.57 -3.24
CA GLY A 44 26.56 8.99 -2.97
C GLY A 44 25.19 9.50 -3.36
N GLU A 45 24.40 8.74 -4.12
CA GLU A 45 23.06 9.14 -4.55
C GLU A 45 22.09 9.25 -3.36
N ILE A 46 21.17 10.21 -3.43
CA ILE A 46 20.09 10.35 -2.46
C ILE A 46 18.81 9.85 -3.11
N VAL A 47 18.24 8.80 -2.53
CA VAL A 47 16.99 8.20 -3.00
C VAL A 47 15.92 8.31 -1.91
N ASP A 48 14.66 8.38 -2.32
CA ASP A 48 13.56 8.31 -1.39
C ASP A 48 13.52 6.93 -0.71
N ARG A 49 13.35 6.91 0.61
CA ARG A 49 13.11 5.68 1.36
C ARG A 49 11.70 5.17 1.08
N PRO A 50 11.45 3.85 1.29
CA PRO A 50 10.11 3.32 1.38
C PRO A 50 9.23 4.19 2.27
N ARG A 51 8.02 4.47 1.79
CA ARG A 51 7.06 5.42 2.36
C ARG A 51 6.95 5.25 3.89
N LEU A 52 7.45 6.23 4.64
CA LEU A 52 7.29 6.32 6.09
C LEU A 52 5.99 7.04 6.41
N LEU A 53 5.26 6.53 7.40
CA LEU A 53 4.13 7.23 8.00
C LEU A 53 4.60 7.88 9.30
N TYR A 54 4.15 9.09 9.57
CA TYR A 54 4.40 9.77 10.84
C TYR A 54 3.09 10.00 11.59
N SER A 55 3.08 9.70 12.88
CA SER A 55 1.96 9.92 13.79
C SER A 55 2.32 11.02 14.77
N ALA A 56 1.73 12.21 14.59
CA ALA A 56 1.99 13.37 15.44
C ALA A 56 1.54 13.14 16.89
N SER A 57 0.40 12.47 17.08
CA SER A 57 -0.17 12.21 18.42
C SER A 57 0.70 11.33 19.29
N SER A 58 1.53 10.47 18.68
CA SER A 58 2.39 9.53 19.38
C SER A 58 3.88 9.79 19.17
N ASP A 59 4.23 10.86 18.46
CA ASP A 59 5.58 11.17 17.95
C ASP A 59 6.35 9.93 17.46
N LYS A 60 5.77 9.21 16.49
CA LYS A 60 6.34 7.93 16.01
C LYS A 60 6.23 7.76 14.52
N ILE A 61 7.20 7.04 13.95
CA ILE A 61 7.18 6.59 12.56
C ILE A 61 6.76 5.13 12.43
N PHE A 62 6.17 4.81 11.28
CA PHE A 62 5.81 3.46 10.87
C PHE A 62 6.22 3.21 9.43
N CYS A 63 6.51 1.95 9.09
CA CYS A 63 6.68 1.54 7.71
C CYS A 63 5.30 1.32 7.06
N TYR A 64 5.00 2.05 5.98
CA TYR A 64 3.72 1.98 5.29
C TYR A 64 3.37 0.55 4.83
N ASN A 65 4.26 -0.07 4.06
CA ASN A 65 4.05 -1.41 3.51
C ASN A 65 3.87 -2.45 4.62
N CYS A 66 4.75 -2.42 5.63
CA CYS A 66 4.67 -3.38 6.72
C CYS A 66 3.40 -3.20 7.58
N LYS A 67 2.92 -1.96 7.77
CA LYS A 67 1.68 -1.68 8.49
C LYS A 67 0.45 -2.23 7.76
N LEU A 68 0.43 -2.14 6.43
CA LEU A 68 -0.67 -2.66 5.59
C LEU A 68 -0.74 -4.19 5.59
N PHE A 69 0.39 -4.85 5.40
CA PHE A 69 0.41 -6.30 5.22
C PHE A 69 0.58 -7.07 6.53
N LYS A 70 1.04 -6.41 7.61
CA LYS A 70 1.28 -7.03 8.94
C LYS A 70 2.14 -8.30 8.88
N ASN A 71 2.91 -8.49 7.81
CA ASN A 71 3.84 -9.61 7.63
C ASN A 71 5.06 -9.51 8.56
N SER A 72 5.21 -8.39 9.29
CA SER A 72 6.31 -8.16 10.21
C SER A 72 5.85 -7.78 11.61
N VAL A 73 6.46 -8.42 12.62
CA VAL A 73 6.36 -8.05 14.03
C VAL A 73 7.56 -7.17 14.37
N SER A 74 7.78 -6.09 13.62
CA SER A 74 8.82 -5.11 13.93
C SER A 74 8.21 -3.90 14.65
N THR A 75 9.04 -3.17 15.41
CA THR A 75 8.64 -1.93 16.07
C THR A 75 8.00 -0.93 15.10
N LEU A 76 8.50 -0.87 13.86
CA LEU A 76 7.97 -0.02 12.77
C LEU A 76 6.57 -0.44 12.28
N THR A 77 6.07 -1.61 12.68
CA THR A 77 4.76 -2.15 12.29
C THR A 77 3.76 -2.12 13.44
N SER A 78 4.18 -2.53 14.64
CA SER A 78 3.30 -2.65 15.81
C SER A 78 3.21 -1.34 16.60
N ASN A 79 4.31 -0.93 17.20
CA ASN A 79 4.31 0.09 18.26
C ASN A 79 4.75 1.47 17.79
N GLY A 80 5.28 1.58 16.57
CA GLY A 80 5.93 2.76 16.03
C GLY A 80 7.33 2.98 16.62
N PHE A 81 8.16 3.70 15.88
CA PHE A 81 9.55 3.98 16.25
C PHE A 81 9.77 5.47 16.52
N ASN A 82 10.51 5.82 17.57
CA ASN A 82 10.82 7.19 17.95
C ASN A 82 12.21 7.40 18.59
N ASP A 83 13.12 6.45 18.39
CA ASP A 83 14.52 6.58 18.80
C ASP A 83 15.30 7.34 17.71
N TRP A 84 15.10 8.66 17.70
CA TRP A 84 15.65 9.57 16.69
C TRP A 84 17.17 9.48 16.52
N PRO A 85 17.98 9.38 17.58
CA PRO A 85 19.43 9.21 17.43
C PRO A 85 19.83 7.96 16.62
N ASN A 86 19.02 6.90 16.67
CA ASN A 86 19.30 5.63 15.98
C ASN A 86 18.50 5.42 14.69
N ILE A 87 17.73 6.41 14.25
CA ILE A 87 16.75 6.26 13.17
C ILE A 87 17.37 5.72 11.87
N HIS A 88 18.51 6.23 11.44
CA HIS A 88 19.13 5.83 10.17
C HIS A 88 19.54 4.36 10.18
N ARG A 89 20.19 3.91 11.26
CA ARG A 89 20.62 2.52 11.45
C ARG A 89 19.41 1.59 11.53
N ARG A 90 18.41 1.94 12.36
CA ARG A 90 17.21 1.13 12.57
C ARG A 90 16.36 0.99 11.32
N LEU A 91 16.26 2.05 10.52
CA LEU A 91 15.59 1.99 9.22
C LEU A 91 16.37 1.13 8.22
N ALA A 92 17.71 1.21 8.19
CA ALA A 92 18.52 0.35 7.33
C ALA A 92 18.36 -1.14 7.69
N GLU A 93 18.50 -1.50 8.98
CA GLU A 93 18.27 -2.86 9.48
C GLU A 93 16.86 -3.37 9.15
N HIS A 94 15.85 -2.49 9.25
CA HIS A 94 14.48 -2.83 8.90
C HIS A 94 14.31 -3.11 7.40
N GLU A 95 14.87 -2.27 6.55
CA GLU A 95 14.77 -2.38 5.09
C GLU A 95 15.45 -3.63 4.54
N GLU A 96 16.55 -4.07 5.16
CA GLU A 96 17.25 -5.30 4.82
C GLU A 96 16.52 -6.57 5.30
N SER A 97 15.50 -6.42 6.16
CA SER A 97 14.80 -7.58 6.71
C SER A 97 13.93 -8.28 5.67
N LYS A 98 13.98 -9.63 5.66
CA LYS A 98 13.13 -10.47 4.77
C LYS A 98 11.63 -10.13 4.88
N LYS A 99 11.16 -9.81 6.08
CA LYS A 99 9.75 -9.46 6.33
C LYS A 99 9.36 -8.12 5.69
N HIS A 100 10.29 -7.16 5.66
CA HIS A 100 10.08 -5.90 4.93
C HIS A 100 10.02 -6.15 3.42
N LEU A 101 10.97 -6.91 2.88
CA LEU A 101 10.98 -7.28 1.45
C LEU A 101 9.68 -7.99 1.04
N GLN A 102 9.19 -8.93 1.85
CA GLN A 102 7.91 -9.60 1.59
C GLN A 102 6.72 -8.62 1.59
N ALA A 103 6.68 -7.67 2.54
CA ALA A 103 5.64 -6.65 2.57
C ALA A 103 5.71 -5.70 1.35
N MET A 104 6.91 -5.39 0.87
CA MET A 104 7.09 -4.65 -0.38
C MET A 104 6.60 -5.43 -1.59
N LEU A 105 6.92 -6.72 -1.70
CA LEU A 105 6.44 -7.58 -2.78
C LEU A 105 4.90 -7.64 -2.80
N SER A 106 4.26 -7.91 -1.65
CA SER A 106 2.79 -7.92 -1.56
C SER A 106 2.17 -6.58 -1.91
N CYS A 107 2.85 -5.47 -1.57
CA CYS A 107 2.42 -4.13 -1.97
C CYS A 107 2.49 -3.93 -3.49
N CYS A 108 3.59 -4.34 -4.12
CA CYS A 108 3.76 -4.27 -5.57
C CYS A 108 2.75 -5.14 -6.32
N GLU A 109 2.52 -6.37 -5.87
CA GLU A 109 1.52 -7.29 -6.43
C GLU A 109 0.11 -6.69 -6.34
N LEU A 110 -0.25 -6.13 -5.18
CA LEU A 110 -1.54 -5.49 -5.00
C LEU A 110 -1.68 -4.26 -5.90
N GLN A 111 -0.64 -3.42 -5.99
CA GLN A 111 -0.61 -2.28 -6.87
C GLN A 111 -0.81 -2.72 -8.33
N GLN A 112 -0.07 -3.71 -8.81
CA GLN A 112 -0.21 -4.22 -10.18
C GLN A 112 -1.62 -4.76 -10.45
N ARG A 113 -2.20 -5.50 -9.50
CA ARG A 113 -3.57 -6.02 -9.59
C ARG A 113 -4.61 -4.90 -9.66
N LEU A 114 -4.41 -3.81 -8.94
CA LEU A 114 -5.31 -2.65 -8.96
C LEU A 114 -5.10 -1.78 -10.21
N SER A 115 -3.86 -1.67 -10.70
CA SER A 115 -3.50 -0.88 -11.87
C SER A 115 -3.90 -1.53 -13.19
N SER A 116 -3.93 -2.86 -13.25
CA SER A 116 -4.20 -3.60 -14.50
C SER A 116 -5.66 -3.52 -14.94
N GLY A 117 -6.57 -2.93 -14.14
CA GLY A 117 -7.99 -2.72 -14.45
C GLY A 117 -8.81 -4.02 -14.48
N LYS A 118 -8.21 -5.11 -14.99
CA LYS A 118 -8.74 -6.47 -15.05
C LYS A 118 -8.89 -7.08 -13.66
N THR A 119 -9.81 -6.55 -12.88
CA THR A 119 -10.42 -7.36 -11.85
C THR A 119 -11.06 -8.56 -12.54
N ILE A 120 -11.00 -9.72 -11.89
CA ILE A 120 -11.81 -10.89 -12.27
C ILE A 120 -13.26 -10.45 -12.53
N ASN A 121 -13.76 -9.43 -11.82
CA ASN A 121 -15.05 -8.78 -12.06
C ASN A 121 -15.21 -8.20 -13.47
N GLU A 122 -14.29 -7.42 -14.03
CA GLU A 122 -14.49 -6.84 -15.38
C GLU A 122 -14.57 -7.93 -16.46
N VAL A 123 -13.74 -8.97 -16.35
CA VAL A 123 -13.77 -10.11 -17.26
C VAL A 123 -15.05 -10.91 -17.08
N LEU A 124 -15.44 -11.18 -15.83
CA LEU A 124 -16.65 -11.92 -15.49
C LEU A 124 -17.91 -11.15 -15.90
N GLU A 125 -17.99 -9.85 -15.66
CA GLU A 125 -19.10 -9.00 -16.08
C GLU A 125 -19.19 -8.92 -17.60
N LYS A 126 -18.06 -8.91 -18.31
CA LYS A 126 -18.05 -8.97 -19.78
C LYS A 126 -18.58 -10.32 -20.28
N GLN A 127 -18.20 -11.43 -19.64
CA GLN A 127 -18.73 -12.76 -19.97
C GLN A 127 -20.23 -12.88 -19.64
N ILE A 128 -20.67 -12.36 -18.49
CA ILE A 128 -22.09 -12.31 -18.11
C ILE A 128 -22.89 -11.49 -19.12
N ARG A 129 -22.38 -10.33 -19.55
CA ARG A 129 -23.03 -9.51 -20.59
C ARG A 129 -23.13 -10.24 -21.93
N GLN A 130 -22.06 -10.93 -22.36
CA GLN A 130 -22.04 -11.70 -23.60
C GLN A 130 -23.04 -12.88 -23.58
N GLU A 131 -23.13 -13.61 -22.47
CA GLU A 131 -24.09 -14.69 -22.31
C GLU A 131 -25.54 -14.17 -22.24
N ALA A 132 -25.78 -13.04 -21.55
CA ALA A 132 -27.10 -12.41 -21.50
C ALA A 132 -27.58 -11.95 -22.89
N GLU A 133 -26.70 -11.34 -23.69
CA GLU A 133 -27.01 -10.95 -25.08
C GLU A 133 -27.29 -12.17 -25.97
N ARG A 134 -26.56 -13.27 -25.76
CA ARG A 134 -26.79 -14.52 -26.48
C ARG A 134 -28.17 -15.11 -26.16
N TRP A 135 -28.55 -15.18 -24.90
CA TRP A 135 -29.86 -15.70 -24.48
C TRP A 135 -31.02 -14.81 -24.97
N GLN A 136 -30.83 -13.49 -25.03
CA GLN A 136 -31.82 -12.58 -25.64
C GLN A 136 -32.01 -12.85 -27.14
N LYS A 137 -30.93 -13.11 -27.89
CA LYS A 137 -31.03 -13.42 -29.32
C LYS A 137 -31.69 -14.78 -29.58
N GLU A 138 -31.35 -15.79 -28.78
CA GLU A 138 -31.93 -17.14 -28.86
C GLU A 138 -33.43 -17.13 -28.53
N THR A 139 -33.86 -16.36 -27.52
CA THR A 139 -35.29 -16.23 -27.17
C THR A 139 -36.10 -15.47 -28.22
N TYR A 140 -35.52 -14.45 -28.88
CA TYR A 140 -36.17 -13.77 -30.00
C TYR A 140 -36.32 -14.65 -31.25
N HIS A 141 -35.29 -15.45 -31.58
CA HIS A 141 -35.36 -16.37 -32.72
C HIS A 141 -36.29 -17.58 -32.48
N SER A 142 -36.52 -17.96 -31.23
CA SER A 142 -37.45 -19.05 -30.89
C SER A 142 -38.92 -18.60 -30.83
N GLY A 143 -39.18 -17.28 -30.77
CA GLY A 143 -40.52 -16.69 -30.80
C GLY A 143 -41.19 -16.64 -32.17
N ASP A 144 -40.40 -16.68 -33.27
CA ASP A 144 -40.90 -16.53 -34.64
C ASP A 144 -41.36 -17.85 -35.31
N LEU A 145 -41.41 -18.96 -34.57
CA LEU A 145 -41.94 -20.25 -35.06
C LEU A 145 -43.30 -20.64 -34.48
N ARG A 146 -44.04 -19.69 -33.90
CA ARG A 146 -45.44 -19.90 -33.47
C ARG A 146 -46.36 -18.81 -34.01
N ASN A 147 -46.60 -18.85 -35.31
CA ASN A 147 -47.88 -18.47 -35.91
C ASN A 147 -47.97 -19.16 -37.28
N ILE A 148 -48.51 -20.38 -37.25
CA ILE A 148 -49.25 -20.99 -38.37
C ILE A 148 -50.67 -20.45 -38.29
#